data_AF-A0A0F9IHY3-F1
#
_entry.id   AF-A0A0F9IHY3-F1
#
_cell.length_a   1.000
_cell.length_b   1.000
_cell.length_c   1.000
_cell.angle_alpha   90.00
_cell.angle_beta   90.00
_cell.angle_gamma   90.00
#
_symmetry.space_group_name_H-M   'P 1'
#
loop_
_entity.id
_entity.type
_entity.pdbx_description
1 polymer ?
#
loop_
_entity_poly.entity_id
_entity_poly.type
_entity_poly.pdbx_seq_one_letter_code
_entity_poly.pdbx_strand_id
1 'polypeptide(L)'
;MSDTHAESIAFVRESSLPPSAPPDKVGGPLKWVKDNLFPTWANALLTVVALYFLYLLLSGSLPWLLNGVWSASSLSECREILDGASGACFSVISERWHQLLFGFKYPSDQYWRPTLALVLLFIAIAPVLFIDLPRKLLFCTGLYPFLAFWLIWGGPIWGPIFALLGVIAGYVAYSRLVHKSFAMALAGGIVAAVIVWYIGGFIGEALRPASPLLEAIPSRDLGGFMLNMMLGITCVSLSLPIGVALALGRQSHLPIVKGICVVFIEFVRGVPLITLLFVANVMLAYFFPPGSGVDLFIRVVIMITMFSSAYIAEVIRGGLAALPKGQYEAAD
;
A
#
# COMPACT_ATOMS: atom_id res chain seq x y z
N MET A 1 -21.11 -69.94 -7.53
CA MET A 1 -22.56 -69.68 -7.40
C MET A 1 -22.78 -68.78 -6.21
N SER A 2 -23.27 -67.57 -6.47
CA SER A 2 -24.23 -66.80 -5.65
C SER A 2 -24.01 -65.32 -5.96
N ASP A 3 -24.69 -64.87 -7.01
CA ASP A 3 -24.91 -63.46 -7.33
C ASP A 3 -25.35 -62.68 -6.09
N THR A 4 -24.67 -61.56 -5.81
CA THR A 4 -25.16 -60.53 -4.89
C THR A 4 -25.01 -59.16 -5.53
N HIS A 5 -25.43 -59.07 -6.80
CA HIS A 5 -25.88 -57.80 -7.37
C HIS A 5 -27.28 -57.50 -6.83
N ALA A 6 -27.35 -57.12 -5.55
CA ALA A 6 -28.54 -56.49 -5.00
C ALA A 6 -28.42 -55.00 -5.31
N GLU A 7 -29.21 -54.55 -6.28
CA GLU A 7 -29.43 -53.15 -6.63
C GLU A 7 -29.53 -52.26 -5.38
N SER A 8 -28.49 -51.46 -5.11
CA SER A 8 -28.64 -50.32 -4.20
C SER A 8 -29.29 -49.20 -4.99
N ILE A 9 -30.61 -49.29 -5.14
CA ILE A 9 -31.45 -48.26 -5.74
C ILE A 9 -31.08 -46.94 -5.05
N ALA A 10 -30.56 -45.98 -5.82
CA ALA A 10 -30.35 -44.62 -5.31
C ALA A 10 -31.70 -44.13 -4.76
N PHE A 11 -31.75 -43.78 -3.48
CA PHE A 11 -32.99 -43.37 -2.84
C PHE A 11 -33.61 -42.18 -3.60
N VAL A 12 -34.69 -42.44 -4.35
CA VAL A 12 -35.49 -41.40 -5.00
C VAL A 12 -36.70 -41.14 -4.12
N ARG A 13 -36.81 -39.92 -3.64
CA ARG A 13 -37.86 -39.51 -2.72
C ARG A 13 -39.19 -39.33 -3.46
N GLU A 14 -40.23 -40.05 -3.05
CA GLU A 14 -41.55 -40.00 -3.69
C GLU A 14 -42.52 -38.94 -3.10
N SER A 15 -42.21 -38.36 -1.93
CA SER A 15 -43.10 -37.41 -1.25
C SER A 15 -42.43 -36.06 -0.97
N SER A 16 -43.15 -34.98 -1.27
CA SER A 16 -42.74 -33.61 -0.93
C SER A 16 -42.82 -33.40 0.58
N LEU A 17 -41.74 -32.89 1.19
CA LEU A 17 -41.79 -32.49 2.60
C LEU A 17 -42.75 -31.32 2.80
N PRO A 18 -43.52 -31.32 3.91
CA PRO A 18 -44.23 -30.12 4.31
C PRO A 18 -43.20 -29.00 4.61
N PRO A 19 -43.49 -27.75 4.23
CA PRO A 19 -42.60 -26.63 4.52
C PRO A 19 -42.44 -26.49 6.04
N SER A 20 -41.24 -26.74 6.54
CA SER A 20 -40.87 -26.43 7.92
C SER A 20 -40.78 -24.91 8.08
N ALA A 21 -41.24 -24.40 9.22
CA ALA A 21 -40.98 -23.01 9.57
C ALA A 21 -39.47 -22.72 9.48
N PRO A 22 -39.04 -21.56 8.96
CA PRO A 22 -37.63 -21.19 8.98
C PRO A 22 -37.13 -21.32 10.42
N PRO A 23 -35.98 -21.99 10.65
CA PRO A 23 -35.52 -22.24 12.01
C PRO A 23 -35.42 -20.91 12.75
N ASP A 24 -35.99 -20.87 13.96
CA ASP A 24 -35.98 -19.68 14.81
C ASP A 24 -34.57 -19.11 14.82
N LYS A 25 -34.44 -17.87 14.35
CA LYS A 25 -33.18 -17.17 14.03
C LYS A 25 -31.99 -17.83 14.69
N VAL A 26 -31.29 -18.66 13.91
CA VAL A 26 -30.10 -19.43 14.33
C VAL A 26 -28.91 -18.51 14.65
N GLY A 27 -29.13 -17.20 14.78
CA GLY A 27 -28.14 -16.18 15.07
C GLY A 27 -28.71 -15.07 15.96
N GLY A 28 -27.86 -14.61 16.88
CA GLY A 28 -28.09 -13.50 17.79
C GLY A 28 -26.82 -13.25 18.61
N PRO A 29 -26.68 -12.09 19.28
CA PRO A 29 -25.46 -11.74 20.01
C PRO A 29 -25.06 -12.79 21.04
N LEU A 30 -26.04 -13.34 21.77
CA LEU A 30 -25.79 -14.35 22.80
C LEU A 30 -25.28 -15.68 22.22
N LYS A 31 -25.85 -16.11 21.08
CA LYS A 31 -25.39 -17.32 20.40
C LYS A 31 -24.01 -17.12 19.78
N TRP A 32 -23.75 -15.97 19.19
CA TRP A 32 -22.42 -15.61 18.69
C TRP A 32 -21.37 -15.67 19.81
N VAL A 33 -21.69 -15.14 21.00
CA VAL A 33 -20.80 -15.22 22.17
C VAL A 33 -20.56 -16.68 22.57
N LYS A 34 -21.61 -17.50 22.66
CA LYS A 34 -21.45 -18.91 23.02
C LYS A 34 -20.61 -19.68 22.00
N ASP A 35 -20.84 -19.45 20.71
CA ASP A 35 -20.20 -20.18 19.62
C ASP A 35 -18.74 -19.72 19.40
N ASN A 36 -18.39 -18.46 19.67
CA ASN A 36 -17.04 -17.92 19.44
C ASN A 36 -16.17 -17.81 20.70
N LEU A 37 -16.74 -17.39 21.84
CA LEU A 37 -15.99 -17.15 23.09
C LEU A 37 -16.02 -18.37 24.03
N PHE A 38 -17.08 -19.17 23.99
CA PHE A 38 -17.28 -20.31 24.90
C PHE A 38 -17.64 -21.65 24.21
N PRO A 39 -17.07 -22.03 23.04
CA PRO A 39 -17.45 -23.28 22.37
C PRO A 39 -16.97 -24.53 23.10
N THR A 40 -15.89 -24.43 23.90
CA THR A 40 -15.36 -25.51 24.74
C THR A 40 -14.92 -24.95 26.09
N TRP A 41 -14.73 -25.81 27.09
CA TRP A 41 -14.24 -25.40 28.41
C TRP A 41 -12.82 -24.80 28.36
N ALA A 42 -11.96 -25.28 27.46
CA ALA A 42 -10.62 -24.75 27.26
C ALA A 42 -10.68 -23.33 26.66
N ASN A 43 -11.56 -23.11 25.68
CA ASN A 43 -11.80 -21.78 25.12
C ASN A 43 -12.45 -20.84 26.14
N ALA A 44 -13.34 -21.35 26.99
CA ALA A 44 -13.90 -20.58 28.10
C ALA A 44 -12.82 -20.08 29.06
N LEU A 45 -11.87 -20.95 29.45
CA LEU A 45 -10.73 -20.57 30.29
C LEU A 45 -9.84 -19.53 29.60
N LEU A 46 -9.49 -19.73 28.33
CA LEU A 46 -8.70 -18.77 27.55
C LEU A 46 -9.40 -17.42 27.44
N THR A 47 -10.72 -17.40 27.23
CA THR A 47 -11.53 -16.18 27.19
C THR A 47 -11.46 -15.44 28.53
N VAL A 48 -11.62 -16.14 29.66
CA VAL A 48 -11.52 -15.51 31.00
C VAL A 48 -10.12 -14.95 31.25
N VAL A 49 -9.07 -15.69 30.89
CA VAL A 49 -7.68 -15.23 31.02
C VAL A 49 -7.42 -14.02 30.13
N ALA A 50 -7.90 -14.03 28.89
CA ALA A 50 -7.77 -12.91 27.96
C ALA A 50 -8.51 -11.66 28.46
N LEU A 51 -9.72 -11.82 29.01
CA LEU A 51 -10.48 -10.73 29.62
C LEU A 51 -9.77 -10.17 30.86
N TYR A 52 -9.18 -11.03 31.69
CA TYR A 52 -8.38 -10.59 32.83
C TYR A 52 -7.13 -9.81 32.39
N PHE A 53 -6.41 -10.30 31.37
CA PHE A 53 -5.26 -9.59 30.82
C PHE A 53 -5.66 -8.24 30.19
N LEU A 54 -6.79 -8.21 29.47
CA LEU A 54 -7.35 -6.99 28.93
C LEU A 54 -7.71 -6.00 30.04
N TYR A 55 -8.31 -6.49 31.14
CA TYR A 55 -8.57 -5.68 32.31
C TYR A 55 -7.29 -5.11 32.92
N LEU A 56 -6.22 -5.90 33.07
CA LEU A 56 -4.92 -5.41 33.56
C LEU A 56 -4.33 -4.34 32.64
N LEU A 57 -4.40 -4.57 31.32
CA LEU A 57 -3.89 -3.62 30.33
C LEU A 57 -4.67 -2.31 30.37
N LEU A 58 -6.00 -2.38 30.37
CA LEU A 58 -6.87 -1.20 30.42
C LEU A 58 -6.74 -0.47 31.76
N SER A 59 -6.78 -1.17 32.89
CA SER A 59 -6.65 -0.52 34.20
C SER A 59 -5.29 0.15 34.41
N GLY A 60 -4.21 -0.37 33.82
CA GLY A 60 -2.89 0.27 33.85
C GLY A 60 -2.71 1.42 32.85
N SER A 61 -3.25 1.31 31.64
CA SER A 61 -3.01 2.29 30.56
C SER A 61 -4.06 3.40 30.45
N LEU A 62 -5.31 3.11 30.83
CA LEU A 62 -6.42 4.03 30.64
C LEU A 62 -6.33 5.28 31.53
N PRO A 63 -5.93 5.20 32.83
CA PRO A 63 -5.69 6.40 33.63
C PRO A 63 -4.62 7.29 33.02
N TRP A 64 -3.51 6.70 32.55
CA TRP A 64 -2.42 7.43 31.89
C TRP A 64 -2.90 8.16 30.62
N LEU A 65 -3.76 7.51 29.82
CA LEU A 65 -4.28 8.08 28.58
C LEU A 65 -5.36 9.15 28.83
N LEU A 66 -6.30 8.89 29.75
CA LEU A 66 -7.43 9.77 30.03
C LEU A 66 -7.03 11.02 30.81
N ASN A 67 -6.03 10.93 31.70
CA ASN A 67 -5.48 12.09 32.42
C ASN A 67 -4.40 12.82 31.60
N GLY A 68 -4.38 12.65 30.28
CA GLY A 68 -3.37 13.26 29.41
C GLY A 68 -3.46 14.79 29.39
N VAL A 69 -2.33 15.47 29.64
CA VAL A 69 -2.21 16.93 29.61
C VAL A 69 -1.77 17.40 28.22
N TRP A 70 -2.56 18.28 27.60
CA TRP A 70 -2.34 18.76 26.22
C TRP A 70 -1.78 20.18 26.13
N SER A 71 -1.84 20.93 27.21
CA SER A 71 -1.39 22.33 27.30
C SER A 71 -0.40 22.47 28.46
N ALA A 72 0.89 22.38 28.16
CA ALA A 72 1.98 22.60 29.10
C ALA A 72 3.24 23.02 28.33
N SER A 73 3.91 24.08 28.78
CA SER A 73 5.11 24.65 28.15
C SER A 73 6.39 23.87 28.45
N SER A 74 6.37 23.02 29.48
CA SER A 74 7.51 22.20 29.89
C SER A 74 7.10 20.86 30.50
N LEU A 75 8.02 19.90 30.52
CA LEU A 75 7.79 18.59 31.13
C LEU A 75 7.59 18.69 32.65
N SER A 76 8.21 19.69 33.29
CA SER A 76 8.03 20.01 34.71
C SER A 76 6.60 20.50 35.00
N GLU A 77 6.10 21.46 34.22
CA GLU A 77 4.74 21.97 34.36
C GLU A 77 3.69 20.86 34.14
N CYS A 78 3.96 19.96 33.19
CA CYS A 78 3.13 18.79 32.97
C CYS A 78 3.02 17.88 34.21
N ARG A 79 4.13 17.71 34.94
CA ARG A 79 4.15 16.93 36.20
C ARG A 79 3.45 17.65 37.35
N GLU A 80 3.54 18.98 37.39
CA GLU A 80 2.83 19.80 38.38
C GLU A 80 1.32 19.74 38.16
N ILE A 81 0.85 19.86 36.91
CA ILE A 81 -0.58 19.74 36.55
C ILE A 81 -1.14 18.36 36.92
N LEU A 82 -0.33 17.32 36.76
CA LEU A 82 -0.73 15.96 37.11
C LEU A 82 -0.81 15.70 38.62
N ASP A 83 -0.15 16.52 39.44
CA ASP A 83 -0.20 16.46 40.92
C ASP A 83 -0.12 15.02 41.50
N GLY A 84 0.83 14.22 41.01
CA GLY A 84 1.03 12.83 41.44
C GLY A 84 0.06 11.80 40.82
N ALA A 85 -0.91 12.23 40.01
CA ALA A 85 -1.72 11.33 39.18
C ALA A 85 -0.91 10.79 38.00
N SER A 86 -1.23 9.57 37.57
CA SER A 86 -0.69 9.00 36.33
C SER A 86 -1.39 9.64 35.12
N GLY A 87 -0.62 10.27 34.23
CA GLY A 87 -1.11 10.89 33.01
C GLY A 87 -0.02 11.10 31.96
N ALA A 88 -0.41 11.10 30.70
CA ALA A 88 0.46 11.35 29.56
C ALA A 88 0.73 12.84 29.38
N CYS A 89 1.96 13.21 29.03
CA CYS A 89 2.27 14.58 28.62
C CYS A 89 2.17 14.71 27.09
N PHE A 90 0.98 15.06 26.59
CA PHE A 90 0.71 15.22 25.16
C PHE A 90 1.03 16.62 24.63
N SER A 91 1.47 17.55 25.48
CA SER A 91 1.86 18.90 25.05
C SER A 91 2.98 18.90 23.99
N VAL A 92 3.87 17.90 23.98
CA VAL A 92 4.89 17.75 22.94
C VAL A 92 4.25 17.56 21.55
N ILE A 93 3.09 16.89 21.48
CA ILE A 93 2.38 16.65 20.22
C ILE A 93 1.75 17.94 19.70
N SER A 94 1.14 18.74 20.58
CA SER A 94 0.53 20.03 20.19
C SER A 94 1.60 21.05 19.79
N GLU A 95 2.68 21.18 20.55
CA GLU A 95 3.80 22.09 20.27
C GLU A 95 4.54 21.72 18.97
N ARG A 96 4.71 20.42 18.70
CA ARG A 96 5.46 19.94 17.51
C ARG A 96 4.55 19.44 16.39
N TRP A 97 3.25 19.79 16.40
CA TRP A 97 2.28 19.28 15.44
C TRP A 97 2.71 19.50 13.98
N HIS A 98 3.13 20.73 13.64
CA HIS A 98 3.60 21.07 12.30
C HIS A 98 4.88 20.31 11.92
N GLN A 99 5.79 20.11 12.87
CA GLN A 99 7.03 19.36 12.65
C GLN A 99 6.76 17.87 12.40
N LEU A 100 5.77 17.29 13.10
CA LEU A 100 5.35 15.91 12.90
C LEU A 100 4.69 15.71 11.52
N LEU A 101 3.96 16.69 11.03
CA LEU A 101 3.27 16.62 9.74
C LEU A 101 4.18 16.90 8.54
N PHE A 102 4.92 18.01 8.58
CA PHE A 102 5.67 18.55 7.44
C PHE A 102 7.19 18.40 7.55
N GLY A 103 7.70 17.98 8.72
CA GLY A 103 9.13 17.90 9.00
C GLY A 103 9.73 19.20 9.51
N PHE A 104 11.06 19.23 9.65
CA PHE A 104 11.77 20.34 10.30
C PHE A 104 12.08 21.52 9.38
N LYS A 105 12.22 21.28 8.08
CA LYS A 105 12.79 22.25 7.12
C LYS A 105 11.80 22.72 6.06
N TYR A 106 10.60 22.15 6.01
CA TYR A 106 9.59 22.53 5.03
C TYR A 106 9.07 23.95 5.34
N PRO A 107 9.01 24.87 4.37
CA PRO A 107 8.56 26.25 4.60
C PRO A 107 7.11 26.33 5.10
N SER A 108 6.87 27.12 6.16
CA SER A 108 5.57 27.17 6.84
C SER A 108 4.48 27.86 6.02
N ASP A 109 4.85 28.80 5.16
CA ASP A 109 3.98 29.44 4.17
C ASP A 109 3.49 28.46 3.09
N GLN A 110 4.17 27.31 2.94
CA GLN A 110 3.92 26.33 1.90
C GLN A 110 3.23 25.05 2.39
N TYR A 111 2.85 24.94 3.68
CA TYR A 111 2.15 23.77 4.25
C TYR A 111 0.82 23.44 3.58
N TRP A 112 0.23 24.38 2.86
CA TRP A 112 -0.97 24.11 2.06
C TRP A 112 -0.69 23.14 0.90
N ARG A 113 0.52 23.12 0.33
CA ARG A 113 0.81 22.29 -0.87
C ARG A 113 0.70 20.81 -0.55
N PRO A 114 1.29 20.29 0.54
CA PRO A 114 1.16 18.88 0.86
C PRO A 114 -0.15 18.53 1.53
N THR A 115 -0.76 19.46 2.28
CA THR A 115 -2.12 19.30 2.77
C THR A 115 -3.10 19.11 1.61
N LEU A 116 -2.97 19.93 0.57
CA LEU A 116 -3.77 19.80 -0.64
C LEU A 116 -3.50 18.48 -1.36
N ALA A 117 -2.23 18.07 -1.48
CA ALA A 117 -1.89 16.76 -2.04
C ALA A 117 -2.57 15.61 -1.25
N LEU A 118 -2.57 15.68 0.08
CA LEU A 118 -3.26 14.70 0.93
C LEU A 118 -4.79 14.72 0.74
N VAL A 119 -5.41 15.89 0.62
CA VAL A 119 -6.86 15.97 0.35
C VAL A 119 -7.18 15.39 -1.04
N LEU A 120 -6.38 15.74 -2.04
CA LEU A 120 -6.53 15.22 -3.40
C LEU A 120 -6.32 13.71 -3.48
N LEU A 121 -5.49 13.13 -2.61
CA LEU A 121 -5.33 11.68 -2.51
C LEU A 121 -6.66 10.99 -2.18
N PHE A 122 -7.40 11.50 -1.20
CA PHE A 122 -8.68 10.90 -0.82
C PHE A 122 -9.69 10.95 -1.96
N ILE A 123 -9.68 12.03 -2.74
CA ILE A 123 -10.49 12.16 -3.96
C ILE A 123 -10.03 11.17 -5.04
N ALA A 124 -8.71 11.01 -5.20
CA ALA A 124 -8.11 10.13 -6.19
C ALA A 124 -8.30 8.64 -5.87
N ILE A 125 -8.31 8.25 -4.59
CA ILE A 125 -8.48 6.85 -4.17
C ILE A 125 -9.94 6.43 -4.06
N ALA A 126 -10.86 7.38 -3.81
CA ALA A 126 -12.29 7.11 -3.69
C ALA A 126 -12.87 6.21 -4.81
N PRO A 127 -12.68 6.50 -6.12
CA PRO A 127 -13.22 5.65 -7.19
C PRO A 127 -12.57 4.27 -7.31
N VAL A 128 -11.40 4.06 -6.69
CA VAL A 128 -10.74 2.75 -6.62
C VAL A 128 -11.33 1.92 -5.47
N LEU A 129 -11.64 2.56 -4.34
CA LEU A 129 -12.16 1.90 -3.14
C LEU A 129 -13.66 1.62 -3.22
N PHE A 130 -14.43 2.53 -3.82
CA PHE A 130 -15.88 2.45 -3.90
C PHE A 130 -16.33 2.16 -5.34
N ILE A 131 -16.82 0.93 -5.57
CA ILE A 131 -17.25 0.46 -6.89
C ILE A 131 -18.50 1.22 -7.39
N ASP A 132 -19.30 1.79 -6.47
CA ASP A 132 -20.51 2.55 -6.77
C ASP A 132 -20.24 3.93 -7.39
N LEU A 133 -19.00 4.42 -7.33
CA LEU A 133 -18.65 5.72 -7.90
C LEU A 133 -18.50 5.66 -9.43
N PRO A 134 -18.81 6.77 -10.14
CA PRO A 134 -18.74 6.79 -11.59
C PRO A 134 -17.29 6.56 -12.07
N ARG A 135 -17.09 5.54 -12.91
CA ARG A 135 -15.78 5.18 -13.49
C ARG A 135 -15.06 6.32 -14.20
N LYS A 136 -15.81 7.35 -14.64
CA LYS A 136 -15.22 8.57 -15.20
C LYS A 136 -14.21 9.18 -14.25
N LEU A 137 -14.45 9.15 -12.93
CA LEU A 137 -13.57 9.69 -11.87
C LEU A 137 -12.19 9.02 -11.77
N LEU A 138 -11.95 7.88 -12.43
CA LEU A 138 -10.62 7.27 -12.51
C LEU A 138 -9.59 8.17 -13.20
N PHE A 139 -10.04 9.19 -13.96
CA PHE A 139 -9.14 10.23 -14.46
C PHE A 139 -8.43 10.98 -13.32
N CYS A 140 -9.10 11.21 -12.19
CA CYS A 140 -8.49 11.83 -11.01
C CYS A 140 -7.38 10.95 -10.47
N THR A 141 -7.62 9.63 -10.38
CA THR A 141 -6.61 8.65 -9.96
C THR A 141 -5.40 8.65 -10.88
N GLY A 142 -5.62 8.67 -12.20
CA GLY A 142 -4.53 8.69 -13.18
C GLY A 142 -3.73 10.01 -13.20
N LEU A 143 -4.39 11.14 -12.94
CA LEU A 143 -3.75 12.46 -12.92
C LEU A 143 -3.03 12.77 -11.60
N TYR A 144 -3.54 12.23 -10.49
CA TYR A 144 -3.04 12.48 -9.14
C TYR A 144 -1.52 12.32 -8.97
N PRO A 145 -0.83 11.26 -9.43
CA PRO A 145 0.61 11.13 -9.19
C PRO A 145 1.43 12.29 -9.78
N PHE A 146 1.01 12.83 -10.93
CA PHE A 146 1.67 13.97 -11.57
C PHE A 146 1.39 15.28 -10.84
N LEU A 147 0.13 15.49 -10.44
CA LEU A 147 -0.28 16.65 -9.64
C LEU A 147 0.39 16.66 -8.26
N ALA A 148 0.41 15.51 -7.57
CA ALA A 148 1.02 15.36 -6.26
C ALA A 148 2.53 15.63 -6.33
N PHE A 149 3.22 15.07 -7.32
CA PHE A 149 4.64 15.36 -7.54
C PHE A 149 4.89 16.86 -7.69
N TRP A 150 4.11 17.55 -8.52
CA TRP A 150 4.23 19.01 -8.71
C TRP A 150 3.91 19.81 -7.44
N LEU A 151 2.83 19.47 -6.73
CA LEU A 151 2.45 20.13 -5.49
C LEU A 151 3.54 20.00 -4.43
N ILE A 152 4.19 18.84 -4.32
CA ILE A 152 5.13 18.58 -3.23
C ILE A 152 6.53 19.12 -3.54
N TRP A 153 7.07 18.79 -4.71
CA TRP A 153 8.42 19.19 -5.10
C TRP A 153 8.48 20.58 -5.71
N GLY A 154 7.43 20.99 -6.42
CA GLY A 154 7.38 22.30 -7.07
C GLY A 154 8.22 22.35 -8.34
N GLY A 155 8.62 23.55 -8.72
CA GLY A 155 9.32 23.81 -9.96
C GLY A 155 8.41 23.91 -11.19
N PRO A 156 8.97 23.80 -12.40
CA PRO A 156 8.23 23.97 -13.65
C PRO A 156 7.14 22.90 -13.84
N ILE A 157 5.94 23.33 -14.20
CA ILE A 157 4.79 22.45 -14.48
C ILE A 157 5.03 21.52 -15.69
N TRP A 158 5.97 21.88 -16.57
CA TRP A 158 6.33 21.11 -17.75
C TRP A 158 6.82 19.70 -17.44
N GLY A 159 7.55 19.49 -16.34
CA GLY A 159 8.02 18.16 -15.93
C GLY A 159 6.87 17.16 -15.77
N PRO A 160 5.90 17.42 -14.86
CA PRO A 160 4.70 16.61 -14.71
C PRO A 160 3.88 16.42 -16.00
N ILE A 161 3.77 17.48 -16.83
CA ILE A 161 3.02 17.41 -18.09
C ILE A 161 3.68 16.43 -19.06
N PHE A 162 5.00 16.55 -19.31
CA PHE A 162 5.71 15.63 -20.19
C PHE A 162 5.78 14.22 -19.62
N ALA A 163 5.84 14.08 -18.28
CA ALA A 163 5.73 12.79 -17.64
C ALA A 163 4.39 12.11 -17.97
N LEU A 164 3.27 12.81 -17.81
CA LEU A 164 1.92 12.34 -18.15
C LEU A 164 1.80 12.04 -19.65
N LEU A 165 2.27 12.93 -20.51
CA LEU A 165 2.25 12.73 -21.97
C LEU A 165 3.04 11.49 -22.39
N GLY A 166 4.18 11.21 -21.75
CA GLY A 166 4.95 9.99 -22.01
C GLY A 166 4.20 8.72 -21.60
N VAL A 167 3.50 8.74 -20.47
CA VAL A 167 2.63 7.60 -20.08
C VAL A 167 1.48 7.42 -21.06
N ILE A 168 0.83 8.50 -21.49
CA ILE A 168 -0.24 8.46 -22.50
C ILE A 168 0.30 7.92 -23.83
N ALA A 169 1.45 8.42 -24.30
CA ALA A 169 2.07 7.96 -25.53
C ALA A 169 2.47 6.48 -25.46
N GLY A 170 3.03 6.05 -24.32
CA GLY A 170 3.35 4.65 -24.06
C GLY A 170 2.11 3.76 -24.08
N TYR A 171 1.01 4.18 -23.44
CA TYR A 171 -0.27 3.47 -23.47
C TYR A 171 -0.86 3.39 -24.87
N VAL A 172 -0.84 4.48 -25.64
CA VAL A 172 -1.31 4.50 -27.03
C VAL A 172 -0.47 3.56 -27.90
N ALA A 173 0.85 3.58 -27.77
CA ALA A 173 1.74 2.66 -28.50
C ALA A 173 1.47 1.20 -28.11
N TYR A 174 1.34 0.91 -26.82
CA TYR A 174 0.99 -0.41 -26.31
C TYR A 174 -0.34 -0.90 -26.87
N SER A 175 -1.41 -0.11 -26.77
CA SER A 175 -2.76 -0.49 -27.23
C SER A 175 -2.83 -0.80 -28.73
N ARG A 176 -2.01 -0.14 -29.55
CA ARG A 176 -1.94 -0.41 -31.00
C ARG A 176 -1.16 -1.67 -31.34
N LEU A 177 -0.13 -1.99 -30.56
CA LEU A 177 0.79 -3.10 -30.83
C LEU A 177 0.40 -4.40 -30.13
N VAL A 178 -0.41 -4.34 -29.06
CA VAL A 178 -0.79 -5.50 -28.24
C VAL A 178 -1.56 -6.54 -29.04
N HIS A 179 -2.35 -6.10 -30.03
CA HIS A 179 -3.06 -6.99 -30.95
C HIS A 179 -2.12 -7.87 -31.80
N LYS A 180 -0.84 -7.46 -31.99
CA LYS A 180 0.14 -8.24 -32.74
C LYS A 180 0.98 -9.14 -31.83
N SER A 181 1.53 -8.57 -30.77
CA SER A 181 2.34 -9.30 -29.80
C SER A 181 2.47 -8.48 -28.53
N PHE A 182 2.28 -9.13 -27.38
CA PHE A 182 2.47 -8.51 -26.07
C PHE A 182 3.89 -7.95 -25.90
N ALA A 183 4.91 -8.70 -26.32
CA ALA A 183 6.31 -8.28 -26.15
C ALA A 183 6.63 -7.04 -26.99
N MET A 184 6.17 -6.99 -28.24
CA MET A 184 6.33 -5.80 -29.09
C MET A 184 5.56 -4.60 -28.54
N ALA A 185 4.38 -4.83 -27.97
CA ALA A 185 3.58 -3.78 -27.37
C ALA A 185 4.23 -3.16 -26.14
N LEU A 186 4.79 -3.99 -25.27
CA LEU A 186 5.51 -3.54 -24.09
C LEU A 186 6.77 -2.75 -24.49
N ALA A 187 7.58 -3.29 -25.40
CA ALA A 187 8.78 -2.62 -25.88
C ALA A 187 8.45 -1.29 -26.59
N GLY A 188 7.45 -1.29 -27.48
CA GLY A 188 7.00 -0.09 -28.18
C GLY A 188 6.43 0.97 -27.24
N GLY A 189 5.68 0.55 -26.21
CA GLY A 189 5.17 1.45 -25.17
C GLY A 189 6.29 2.12 -24.37
N ILE A 190 7.29 1.35 -23.94
CA ILE A 190 8.45 1.87 -23.21
C ILE A 190 9.24 2.85 -24.08
N VAL A 191 9.55 2.47 -25.32
CA VAL A 191 10.30 3.33 -26.25
C VAL A 191 9.55 4.63 -26.51
N ALA A 192 8.24 4.58 -26.75
CA ALA A 192 7.42 5.78 -26.95
C ALA A 192 7.44 6.70 -25.72
N ALA A 193 7.28 6.15 -24.52
CA ALA A 193 7.35 6.93 -23.28
C ALA A 193 8.73 7.59 -23.09
N VAL A 194 9.82 6.83 -23.29
CA VAL A 194 11.20 7.32 -23.16
C VAL A 194 11.50 8.41 -24.18
N ILE A 195 11.07 8.27 -25.43
CA ILE A 195 11.24 9.30 -26.46
C ILE A 195 10.52 10.59 -26.06
N VAL A 196 9.27 10.49 -25.59
CA VAL A 196 8.50 11.66 -25.15
C VAL A 196 9.12 12.32 -23.93
N TRP A 197 9.62 11.55 -22.97
CA TRP A 197 10.32 12.11 -21.80
C TRP A 197 11.66 12.75 -22.18
N TYR A 198 12.42 12.15 -23.09
CA TYR A 198 13.68 12.70 -23.58
C TYR A 198 13.43 14.05 -24.27
N ILE A 199 12.55 14.08 -25.28
CA ILE A 199 12.19 15.30 -26.01
C ILE A 199 11.56 16.33 -25.06
N GLY A 200 10.64 15.89 -24.20
CA GLY A 200 9.98 16.72 -23.20
C GLY A 200 10.95 17.32 -22.19
N GLY A 201 12.05 16.64 -21.86
CA GLY A 201 13.13 17.18 -21.04
C GLY A 201 13.80 18.37 -21.70
N PHE A 202 14.19 18.27 -22.98
CA PHE A 202 14.77 19.40 -23.72
C PHE A 202 13.80 20.57 -23.86
N ILE A 203 12.54 20.29 -24.21
CA ILE A 203 11.52 21.34 -24.35
C ILE A 203 11.19 21.98 -23.01
N GLY A 204 11.04 21.19 -21.96
CA GLY A 204 10.74 21.67 -20.61
C GLY A 204 11.84 22.57 -20.05
N GLU A 205 13.10 22.25 -20.36
CA GLU A 205 14.25 23.10 -19.99
C GLU A 205 14.29 24.39 -20.82
N ALA A 206 13.97 24.33 -22.11
CA ALA A 206 13.88 25.50 -22.98
C ALA A 206 12.71 26.44 -22.59
N LEU A 207 11.61 25.88 -22.08
CA LEU A 207 10.42 26.61 -21.63
C LEU A 207 10.45 26.94 -20.14
N ARG A 208 11.60 26.79 -19.47
CA ARG A 208 11.73 27.00 -18.02
C ARG A 208 11.50 28.48 -17.69
N PRO A 209 10.41 28.82 -16.96
CA PRO A 209 10.17 30.20 -16.57
C PRO A 209 11.23 30.67 -15.56
N ALA A 210 11.62 31.94 -15.63
CA ALA A 210 12.58 32.54 -14.70
C ALA A 210 12.11 32.50 -13.24
N SER A 211 10.80 32.64 -13.02
CA SER A 211 10.13 32.40 -11.74
C SER A 211 9.05 31.33 -11.91
N PRO A 212 9.28 30.09 -11.45
CA PRO A 212 8.24 29.07 -11.49
C PRO A 212 7.10 29.42 -10.52
N LEU A 213 5.88 28.96 -10.83
CA LEU A 213 4.69 29.19 -10.00
C LEU A 213 4.84 28.61 -8.58
N LEU A 214 5.56 27.50 -8.46
CA LEU A 214 5.91 26.88 -7.19
C LEU A 214 7.43 26.78 -7.07
N GLU A 215 7.96 27.22 -5.94
CA GLU A 215 9.38 27.07 -5.63
C GLU A 215 9.72 25.58 -5.49
N ALA A 216 10.90 25.22 -6.02
CA ALA A 216 11.39 23.86 -5.96
C ALA A 216 11.96 23.57 -4.56
N ILE A 217 11.38 22.59 -3.86
CA ILE A 217 11.82 22.18 -2.53
C ILE A 217 12.70 20.93 -2.67
N PRO A 218 13.94 20.94 -2.15
CA PRO A 218 14.79 19.76 -2.12
C PRO A 218 14.18 18.64 -1.28
N SER A 219 14.29 17.41 -1.73
CA SER A 219 13.65 16.25 -1.08
C SER A 219 14.20 15.91 0.29
N ARG A 220 15.41 16.41 0.62
CA ARG A 220 15.99 16.31 1.95
C ARG A 220 15.25 17.15 3.00
N ASP A 221 14.50 18.16 2.55
CA ASP A 221 13.76 19.08 3.41
C ASP A 221 12.30 18.65 3.57
N LEU A 222 11.86 17.67 2.76
CA LEU A 222 10.60 16.96 2.95
C LEU A 222 10.72 16.01 4.14
N GLY A 223 9.72 16.01 5.03
CA GLY A 223 9.71 15.12 6.18
C GLY A 223 8.33 14.93 6.79
N GLY A 224 8.30 14.31 7.97
CA GLY A 224 7.08 14.08 8.73
C GLY A 224 6.14 13.04 8.12
N PHE A 225 4.89 13.05 8.60
CA PHE A 225 3.81 12.17 8.17
C PHE A 225 3.58 12.20 6.65
N MET A 226 3.72 13.39 6.07
CA MET A 226 3.52 13.63 4.65
C MET A 226 4.52 12.83 3.78
N LEU A 227 5.80 12.75 4.18
CA LEU A 227 6.78 11.90 3.49
C LEU A 227 6.42 10.41 3.59
N ASN A 228 5.99 9.96 4.77
CA ASN A 228 5.56 8.57 4.97
C ASN A 228 4.38 8.20 4.08
N MET A 229 3.40 9.09 3.97
CA MET A 229 2.23 8.89 3.13
C MET A 229 2.63 8.74 1.66
N MET A 230 3.50 9.61 1.15
CA MET A 230 3.97 9.52 -0.23
C MET A 230 4.77 8.26 -0.52
N LEU A 231 5.71 7.91 0.37
CA LEU A 231 6.49 6.69 0.23
C LEU A 231 5.56 5.48 0.27
N GLY A 232 4.59 5.45 1.20
CA GLY A 232 3.61 4.38 1.31
C GLY A 232 2.81 4.19 0.03
N ILE A 233 2.17 5.25 -0.48
CA ILE A 233 1.32 5.18 -1.68
C ILE A 233 2.14 4.80 -2.91
N THR A 234 3.28 5.47 -3.11
CA THR A 234 4.12 5.25 -4.30
C THR A 234 4.69 3.83 -4.29
N CYS A 235 5.25 3.39 -3.16
CA CYS A 235 5.85 2.07 -3.05
C CYS A 235 4.80 0.98 -3.18
N VAL A 236 3.63 1.10 -2.55
CA VAL A 236 2.54 0.10 -2.68
C VAL A 236 2.00 0.04 -4.11
N SER A 237 1.80 1.21 -4.75
CA SER A 237 1.28 1.27 -6.12
C SER A 237 2.25 0.64 -7.13
N LEU A 238 3.56 0.80 -6.93
CA LEU A 238 4.58 0.20 -7.79
C LEU A 238 4.88 -1.26 -7.43
N SER A 239 4.85 -1.62 -6.14
CA SER A 239 5.21 -2.96 -5.69
C SER A 239 4.15 -4.00 -6.00
N LEU A 240 2.87 -3.60 -6.09
CA LEU A 240 1.78 -4.51 -6.45
C LEU A 240 1.95 -5.11 -7.86
N PRO A 241 2.06 -4.34 -8.96
CA PRO A 241 2.23 -4.93 -10.29
C PRO A 241 3.52 -5.73 -10.42
N ILE A 242 4.61 -5.27 -9.79
CA ILE A 242 5.89 -6.02 -9.77
C ILE A 242 5.72 -7.33 -9.00
N GLY A 243 5.05 -7.31 -7.85
CA GLY A 243 4.78 -8.49 -7.04
C GLY A 243 3.89 -9.50 -7.76
N VAL A 244 2.87 -9.04 -8.49
CA VAL A 244 2.05 -9.90 -9.39
C VAL A 244 2.93 -10.53 -10.45
N ALA A 245 3.75 -9.74 -11.16
CA ALA A 245 4.63 -10.25 -12.21
C ALA A 245 5.63 -11.30 -11.67
N LEU A 246 6.22 -11.06 -10.49
CA LEU A 246 7.12 -12.01 -9.82
C LEU A 246 6.41 -13.28 -9.37
N ALA A 247 5.19 -13.17 -8.84
CA ALA A 247 4.38 -14.32 -8.43
C ALA A 247 4.03 -15.23 -9.63
N LEU A 248 3.60 -14.63 -10.74
CA LEU A 248 3.32 -15.34 -11.99
C LEU A 248 4.60 -15.91 -12.60
N GLY A 249 5.70 -15.15 -12.61
CA GLY A 249 7.00 -15.59 -13.09
C GLY A 249 7.52 -16.83 -12.35
N ARG A 250 7.28 -16.93 -11.04
CA ARG A 250 7.61 -18.11 -10.23
C ARG A 250 6.79 -19.36 -10.59
N GLN A 251 5.57 -19.19 -11.11
CA GLN A 251 4.71 -20.28 -11.57
C GLN A 251 4.95 -20.67 -13.04
N SER A 252 5.81 -19.94 -13.75
CA SER A 252 6.12 -20.20 -15.16
C SER A 252 6.74 -21.59 -15.36
N HIS A 253 6.41 -22.23 -16.48
CA HIS A 253 7.05 -23.46 -16.95
C HIS A 253 8.49 -23.24 -17.45
N LEU A 254 8.87 -22.00 -17.76
CA LEU A 254 10.22 -21.67 -18.22
C LEU A 254 11.21 -21.66 -17.03
N PRO A 255 12.20 -22.57 -16.99
CA PRO A 255 13.06 -22.74 -15.82
C PRO A 255 13.91 -21.50 -15.50
N ILE A 256 14.31 -20.73 -16.53
CA ILE A 256 15.10 -19.51 -16.36
C ILE A 256 14.29 -18.41 -15.65
N VAL A 257 13.07 -18.13 -16.14
CA VAL A 257 12.20 -17.10 -15.55
C VAL A 257 11.85 -17.45 -14.11
N LYS A 258 11.48 -18.71 -13.88
CA LYS A 258 11.21 -19.24 -12.54
C LYS A 258 12.42 -19.10 -11.63
N GLY A 259 13.62 -19.49 -12.09
CA GLY A 259 14.86 -19.41 -11.32
C GLY A 259 15.19 -17.97 -10.88
N ILE A 260 15.12 -17.01 -11.80
CA ILE A 260 15.38 -15.59 -11.50
C ILE A 260 14.38 -15.07 -10.46
N CYS A 261 13.08 -15.34 -10.64
CA CYS A 261 12.05 -14.89 -9.71
C CYS A 261 12.22 -15.50 -8.31
N VAL A 262 12.52 -16.80 -8.22
CA VAL A 262 12.77 -17.48 -6.94
C VAL A 262 13.97 -16.88 -6.23
N VAL A 263 15.12 -16.76 -6.91
CA VAL A 263 16.34 -16.19 -6.32
C VAL A 263 16.08 -14.77 -5.82
N PHE A 264 15.42 -13.93 -6.62
CA PHE A 264 15.06 -12.58 -6.23
C PHE A 264 14.19 -12.55 -4.96
N ILE A 265 13.08 -13.30 -4.95
CA ILE A 265 12.13 -13.30 -3.83
C ILE A 265 12.78 -13.81 -2.54
N GLU A 266 13.48 -14.94 -2.60
CA GLU A 266 14.11 -15.54 -1.42
C GLU A 266 15.26 -14.67 -0.89
N PHE A 267 16.06 -14.06 -1.78
CA PHE A 267 17.13 -13.15 -1.38
C PHE A 267 16.58 -11.89 -0.69
N VAL A 268 15.65 -11.19 -1.34
CA VAL A 268 15.11 -9.92 -0.82
C VAL A 268 14.38 -10.11 0.51
N ARG A 269 13.67 -11.24 0.68
CA ARG A 269 13.00 -11.57 1.95
C ARG A 269 13.95 -12.08 3.04
N GLY A 270 15.14 -12.56 2.65
CA GLY A 270 16.19 -12.98 3.58
C GLY A 270 17.03 -11.82 4.12
N VAL A 271 16.98 -10.64 3.50
CA VAL A 271 17.79 -9.47 3.89
C VAL A 271 16.94 -8.47 4.69
N PRO A 272 17.43 -7.93 5.83
CA PRO A 272 16.71 -6.90 6.58
C PRO A 272 16.46 -5.62 5.75
N LEU A 273 15.27 -5.03 5.84
CA LEU A 273 14.96 -3.79 5.11
C LEU A 273 15.95 -2.66 5.41
N ILE A 274 16.39 -2.54 6.67
CA ILE A 274 17.33 -1.47 7.07
C ILE A 274 18.68 -1.59 6.36
N THR A 275 19.18 -2.80 6.11
CA THR A 275 20.46 -2.98 5.40
C THR A 275 20.30 -2.61 3.93
N LEU A 276 19.19 -3.00 3.31
CA LEU A 276 18.85 -2.61 1.95
C LEU A 276 18.72 -1.09 1.81
N LEU A 277 18.04 -0.42 2.75
CA LEU A 277 17.92 1.05 2.75
C LEU A 277 19.27 1.75 2.95
N PHE A 278 20.13 1.21 3.82
CA PHE A 278 21.48 1.73 4.01
C PHE A 278 22.33 1.57 2.74
N VAL A 279 22.27 0.41 2.09
CA VAL A 279 22.91 0.16 0.79
C VAL A 279 22.36 1.10 -0.29
N ALA A 280 21.05 1.33 -0.33
CA ALA A 280 20.43 2.27 -1.27
C ALA A 280 20.86 3.72 -1.04
N ASN A 281 21.07 4.13 0.21
CA ASN A 281 21.53 5.47 0.52
C ASN A 281 23.03 5.64 0.18
N VAL A 282 23.86 4.70 0.66
CA VAL A 282 25.31 4.81 0.65
C VAL A 282 25.93 4.22 -0.62
N MET A 283 25.62 2.97 -0.97
CA MET A 283 26.26 2.27 -2.09
C MET A 283 25.74 2.74 -3.44
N LEU A 284 24.42 2.92 -3.57
CA LEU A 284 23.81 3.34 -4.82
C LEU A 284 24.29 4.74 -5.25
N ALA A 285 24.70 5.59 -4.30
CA ALA A 285 25.32 6.88 -4.56
C ALA A 285 26.59 6.78 -5.43
N TYR A 286 27.39 5.71 -5.26
CA TYR A 286 28.65 5.53 -5.97
C TYR A 286 28.46 5.04 -7.41
N PHE A 287 27.33 4.39 -7.71
CA PHE A 287 27.02 3.93 -9.07
C PHE A 287 26.52 5.06 -9.99
N PHE A 288 26.16 6.22 -9.42
CA PHE A 288 25.72 7.38 -10.17
C PHE A 288 26.85 8.43 -10.25
N PRO A 289 27.03 9.12 -11.39
CA PRO A 289 28.06 10.14 -11.54
C PRO A 289 27.97 11.21 -10.45
N PRO A 290 29.09 11.70 -9.88
CA PRO A 290 29.07 12.82 -8.95
C PRO A 290 28.44 14.04 -9.63
N GLY A 291 27.40 14.61 -9.02
CA GLY A 291 26.60 15.71 -9.59
C GLY A 291 25.32 15.28 -10.34
N SER A 292 25.09 13.98 -10.55
CA SER A 292 23.86 13.47 -11.21
C SER A 292 22.57 13.62 -10.41
N GLY A 293 22.61 14.19 -9.20
CA GLY A 293 21.42 14.62 -8.47
C GLY A 293 20.35 13.54 -8.24
N VAL A 294 20.69 12.24 -8.32
CA VAL A 294 19.70 11.18 -8.09
C VAL A 294 19.22 11.30 -6.66
N ASP A 295 17.98 11.73 -6.56
CA ASP A 295 17.37 12.19 -5.35
C ASP A 295 17.26 11.07 -4.30
N LEU A 296 17.47 11.43 -3.03
CA LEU A 296 17.40 10.50 -1.90
C LEU A 296 16.05 9.75 -1.90
N PHE A 297 14.98 10.47 -2.24
CA PHE A 297 13.64 9.92 -2.34
C PHE A 297 13.54 8.75 -3.33
N ILE A 298 14.08 8.91 -4.55
CA ILE A 298 14.00 7.89 -5.61
C ILE A 298 14.73 6.62 -5.19
N ARG A 299 15.90 6.74 -4.56
CA ARG A 299 16.68 5.58 -4.10
C ARG A 299 15.92 4.78 -3.04
N VAL A 300 15.29 5.48 -2.11
CA VAL A 300 14.44 4.87 -1.07
C VAL A 300 13.22 4.21 -1.71
N VAL A 301 12.54 4.86 -2.65
CA VAL A 301 11.38 4.31 -3.36
C VAL A 301 11.75 3.02 -4.10
N ILE A 302 12.85 3.01 -4.86
CA ILE A 302 13.29 1.81 -5.59
C ILE A 302 13.48 0.65 -4.61
N MET A 303 14.21 0.88 -3.52
CA MET A 303 14.55 -0.18 -2.58
C MET A 303 13.32 -0.70 -1.81
N ILE A 304 12.46 0.19 -1.31
CA ILE A 304 11.21 -0.20 -0.64
C ILE A 304 10.27 -0.92 -1.62
N THR A 305 10.17 -0.45 -2.86
CA THR A 305 9.34 -1.08 -3.90
C THR A 305 9.80 -2.51 -4.18
N MET A 306 11.10 -2.71 -4.38
CA MET A 306 11.68 -4.04 -4.58
C MET A 306 11.42 -4.95 -3.38
N PHE A 307 11.67 -4.46 -2.16
CA PHE A 307 11.39 -5.20 -0.94
C PHE A 307 9.92 -5.60 -0.81
N SER A 308 9.03 -4.61 -0.88
CA SER A 308 7.58 -4.81 -0.79
C SER A 308 7.07 -5.77 -1.87
N SER A 309 7.59 -5.68 -3.10
CA SER A 309 7.16 -6.53 -4.22
C SER A 309 7.44 -8.02 -3.97
N ALA A 310 8.56 -8.36 -3.30
CA ALA A 310 8.89 -9.73 -2.95
C ALA A 310 7.93 -10.33 -1.91
N TYR A 311 7.52 -9.54 -0.91
CA TYR A 311 6.51 -9.97 0.07
C TYR A 311 5.12 -10.09 -0.56
N ILE A 312 4.72 -9.13 -1.40
CA ILE A 312 3.45 -9.19 -2.14
C ILE A 312 3.43 -10.40 -3.06
N ALA A 313 4.54 -10.72 -3.75
CA ALA A 313 4.63 -11.91 -4.60
C ALA A 313 4.35 -13.20 -3.81
N GLU A 314 4.85 -13.30 -2.59
CA GLU A 314 4.59 -14.44 -1.72
C GLU A 314 3.14 -14.51 -1.24
N VAL A 315 2.54 -13.37 -0.88
CA VAL A 315 1.13 -13.29 -0.49
C VAL A 315 0.23 -13.72 -1.64
N ILE A 316 0.49 -13.24 -2.86
CA ILE A 316 -0.27 -13.63 -4.06
C ILE A 316 -0.11 -15.12 -4.33
N ARG A 317 1.12 -15.65 -4.25
CA ARG A 317 1.37 -17.09 -4.38
C ARG A 317 0.59 -17.90 -3.34
N GLY A 318 0.60 -17.45 -2.08
CA GLY A 318 -0.16 -18.08 -0.99
C GLY A 318 -1.67 -18.05 -1.24
N GLY A 319 -2.18 -16.93 -1.76
CA GLY A 319 -3.59 -16.80 -2.15
C GLY A 319 -3.98 -17.72 -3.30
N LEU A 320 -3.15 -17.82 -4.34
CA LEU A 320 -3.37 -18.74 -5.46
C LEU A 320 -3.31 -20.21 -5.01
N ALA A 321 -2.38 -20.55 -4.11
CA ALA A 321 -2.23 -21.91 -3.58
C ALA A 321 -3.34 -22.31 -2.59
N ALA A 322 -4.11 -21.35 -2.08
CA ALA A 322 -5.24 -21.62 -1.19
C ALA A 322 -6.50 -22.11 -1.93
N LEU A 323 -6.53 -22.02 -3.26
CA LEU A 323 -7.67 -22.48 -4.06
C LEU A 323 -7.74 -24.03 -4.08
N PRO A 324 -8.93 -24.64 -3.86
CA PRO A 324 -9.09 -26.08 -3.93
C PRO A 324 -8.74 -26.63 -5.31
N LYS A 325 -8.03 -27.76 -5.35
CA LYS A 325 -7.63 -28.43 -6.61
C LYS A 325 -8.81 -28.72 -7.54
N GLY A 326 -9.98 -29.06 -6.99
CA GLY A 326 -11.18 -29.34 -7.77
C GLY A 326 -11.67 -28.16 -8.63
N GLN A 327 -11.28 -26.91 -8.32
CA GLN A 327 -11.58 -25.76 -9.19
C GLN A 327 -10.71 -25.75 -10.46
N TYR A 328 -9.47 -26.24 -10.38
CA TYR A 328 -8.60 -26.41 -11.54
C TYR A 328 -9.09 -27.58 -12.41
N GLU A 329 -9.40 -28.71 -11.77
CA GLU A 329 -9.90 -29.92 -12.46
C GLU A 329 -11.26 -29.73 -13.14
N ALA A 330 -12.10 -28.81 -12.65
CA ALA A 330 -13.38 -28.50 -13.27
C ALA A 330 -13.27 -27.46 -14.42
N ALA A 331 -12.15 -26.74 -14.50
CA ALA A 331 -11.90 -25.74 -15.54
C ALA A 331 -11.17 -26.33 -16.76
N ASP A 332 -10.39 -27.39 -16.56
CA ASP A 332 -9.73 -28.19 -17.60
C ASP A 332 -10.73 -29.15 -18.30
#